data_AF-A0A3D3WYA6-F1
#
_entry.id   AF-A0A3D3WYA6-F1
#
_cell.length_a   1.000
_cell.length_b   1.000
_cell.length_c   1.000
_cell.angle_alpha   90.00
_cell.angle_beta   90.00
_cell.angle_gamma   90.00
#
_symmetry.space_group_name_H-M   'P 1'
#
loop_
_entity.id
_entity.type
_entity.pdbx_description
1 polymer ?
#
loop_
_entity_poly.entity_id
_entity_poly.type
_entity_poly.pdbx_seq_one_letter_code
_entity_poly.pdbx_strand_id
1 'polypeptide(L)' 'MSIYDNSRFPVAMEKYNVKALSGEFSEVAQAMGAYTEKITDPSEIIHAIKRGITATEEGKTVVLEFITKDEGEYSKF' A
#
# COMPACT_ATOMS: atom_id res chain seq x y z
N MET A 1 -7.05 -11.59 -3.50
CA MET A 1 -7.34 -13.01 -3.19
C MET A 1 -7.93 -13.20 -1.79
N SER A 2 -8.06 -12.12 -1.00
CA SER A 2 -8.55 -12.08 0.38
C SER A 2 -10.01 -12.47 0.59
N ILE A 3 -10.82 -12.53 -0.47
CA ILE A 3 -12.25 -12.90 -0.40
C ILE A 3 -12.52 -14.37 -0.03
N TYR A 4 -11.52 -15.24 -0.16
CA TYR A 4 -11.63 -16.66 0.21
C TYR A 4 -10.90 -16.90 1.51
N ASP A 5 -11.39 -17.81 2.37
CA ASP A 5 -10.66 -18.21 3.57
C ASP A 5 -9.29 -18.84 3.23
N ASN A 6 -8.31 -18.70 4.12
CA ASN A 6 -6.96 -19.27 3.96
C ASN A 6 -7.00 -20.80 3.83
N SER A 7 -8.00 -21.46 4.42
CA SER A 7 -8.23 -22.90 4.27
C SER A 7 -8.46 -23.36 2.81
N ARG A 8 -8.77 -22.44 1.90
CA ARG A 8 -8.97 -22.73 0.47
C ARG A 8 -7.64 -22.89 -0.28
N PHE A 9 -6.53 -22.40 0.26
CA PHE A 9 -5.21 -22.41 -0.38
C PHE A 9 -4.05 -22.78 0.59
N PRO A 10 -4.16 -23.86 1.38
CA PRO A 10 -3.23 -24.12 2.49
C PRO A 10 -1.78 -24.30 2.01
N VAL A 11 -1.57 -25.12 0.97
CA VAL A 11 -0.23 -25.40 0.42
C VAL A 11 0.40 -24.16 -0.24
N ALA A 12 -0.40 -23.35 -0.94
CA ALA A 12 0.09 -22.14 -1.59
C ALA A 12 0.39 -21.03 -0.58
N MET A 13 -0.40 -20.92 0.50
CA MET A 13 -0.12 -20.01 1.60
C MET A 13 1.17 -20.40 2.34
N GLU A 14 1.34 -21.68 2.65
CA GLU A 14 2.55 -22.19 3.32
C GLU A 14 3.82 -21.91 2.48
N LYS A 15 3.77 -22.20 1.18
CA LYS A 15 4.96 -22.12 0.33
C LYS A 15 5.28 -20.72 -0.19
N TYR A 16 4.26 -19.88 -0.41
CA TYR A 16 4.42 -18.65 -1.18
C TYR A 16 3.69 -17.44 -0.61
N ASN A 17 2.93 -17.60 0.50
CA ASN A 17 2.17 -16.53 1.14
C ASN A 17 1.35 -15.66 0.16
N VAL A 18 0.69 -16.31 -0.81
CA VAL A 18 0.10 -15.67 -2.02
C VAL A 18 -1.01 -14.65 -1.75
N LYS A 19 -1.44 -14.49 -0.50
CA LYS A 19 -2.51 -13.56 -0.11
C LYS A 19 -2.02 -12.32 0.62
N ALA A 20 -0.77 -12.31 1.12
CA ALA A 20 -0.22 -11.13 1.74
C ALA A 20 0.15 -10.10 0.67
N LEU A 21 -0.32 -8.87 0.83
CA LEU A 21 0.26 -7.75 0.11
C LEU A 21 1.61 -7.43 0.76
N SER A 22 2.68 -7.50 -0.01
CA SER A 22 4.04 -7.17 0.42
C SER A 22 4.66 -6.21 -0.57
N GLY A 23 5.68 -5.48 -0.13
CA GLY A 23 6.44 -4.58 -0.98
C GLY A 23 6.84 -3.32 -0.22
N GLU A 24 7.99 -2.78 -0.56
CA GLU A 24 8.46 -1.49 -0.06
C GLU A 24 8.40 -0.50 -1.24
N PHE A 25 7.19 -0.14 -1.66
CA PHE A 25 6.98 0.69 -2.84
C PHE A 25 7.55 2.09 -2.65
N SER A 26 7.45 2.62 -1.43
CA SER A 26 8.12 3.85 -1.02
C SER A 26 9.65 3.75 -1.16
N GLU A 27 10.30 2.68 -0.71
CA GLU A 27 11.76 2.52 -0.87
C GLU A 27 12.19 2.43 -2.33
N VAL A 28 11.43 1.69 -3.16
CA VAL A 28 11.71 1.58 -4.60
C VAL A 28 11.58 2.93 -5.28
N ALA A 29 10.49 3.66 -5.02
CA ALA A 29 10.28 4.99 -5.60
C ALA A 29 11.34 6.00 -5.10
N GLN A 30 11.76 5.90 -3.84
CA GLN A 30 12.83 6.72 -3.29
C GLN A 30 14.17 6.43 -3.98
N ALA A 31 14.51 5.17 -4.22
CA ALA A 31 15.71 4.78 -4.94
C ALA A 31 15.73 5.31 -6.39
N MET A 32 14.55 5.53 -6.99
CA MET A 32 14.37 6.15 -8.30
C MET A 32 14.38 7.69 -8.26
N GLY A 33 14.58 8.30 -7.09
CA GLY A 33 14.67 9.74 -6.91
C GLY A 33 13.35 10.44 -6.63
N ALA A 34 12.27 9.71 -6.37
CA ALA A 34 11.00 10.31 -5.95
C ALA A 34 11.05 10.74 -4.47
N TYR A 35 10.28 11.76 -4.14
CA TYR A 35 9.86 12.01 -2.76
C TYR A 35 8.80 10.97 -2.37
N THR A 36 8.97 10.34 -1.21
CA THR A 36 8.11 9.24 -0.81
C THR A 36 7.68 9.35 0.65
N GLU A 37 6.43 9.01 0.93
CA GLU A 37 5.92 8.82 2.29
C GLU A 37 5.18 7.49 2.39
N LYS A 38 5.33 6.79 3.52
CA LYS A 38 4.54 5.61 3.87
C LYS A 38 3.57 5.98 4.99
N ILE A 39 2.27 5.97 4.70
CA ILE A 39 1.20 6.42 5.59
C ILE A 39 0.50 5.19 6.17
N THR A 40 0.64 4.99 7.47
CA THR A 40 -0.01 3.90 8.22
C THR A 40 -1.16 4.37 9.10
N ASP A 41 -1.23 5.67 9.37
CA ASP A 41 -2.29 6.28 10.18
C ASP A 41 -3.28 7.03 9.26
N PRO A 42 -4.57 6.68 9.25
CA PRO A 42 -5.58 7.38 8.46
C PRO A 42 -5.68 8.89 8.76
N SER A 43 -5.35 9.33 9.98
CA SER A 43 -5.36 10.76 10.34
C SER A 43 -4.29 11.58 9.62
N GLU A 44 -3.24 10.93 9.11
CA GLU A 44 -2.17 11.57 8.34
C GLU A 44 -2.52 11.76 6.86
N ILE A 45 -3.61 11.17 6.35
CA ILE A 45 -3.91 11.18 4.90
C ILE A 45 -3.99 12.61 4.35
N ILE A 46 -4.74 13.49 5.01
CA ILE A 46 -4.90 14.88 4.54
C ILE A 46 -3.57 15.62 4.58
N HIS A 47 -2.77 15.40 5.63
CA HIS A 47 -1.49 16.07 5.80
C HIS A 47 -0.46 15.59 4.77
N ALA A 48 -0.37 14.27 4.52
CA ALA A 48 0.50 13.68 3.52
C ALA A 48 0.16 14.15 2.11
N ILE A 49 -1.14 14.23 1.76
CA ILE A 49 -1.56 14.78 0.46
C ILE A 49 -1.11 16.23 0.31
N LYS A 50 -1.28 17.07 1.34
CA LYS A 50 -0.82 18.47 1.29
C LYS A 50 0.69 18.57 1.08
N ARG A 51 1.49 17.79 1.82
CA ARG A 51 2.95 17.73 1.65
C ARG A 51 3.34 17.26 0.25
N GLY A 52 2.67 16.24 -0.27
CA GLY A 52 2.88 15.73 -1.62
C GLY A 52 2.56 16.73 -2.72
N ILE A 53 1.48 17.51 -2.57
CA ILE A 53 1.16 18.61 -3.50
C ILE A 53 2.29 19.64 -3.51
N THR A 54 2.73 20.11 -2.33
CA THR A 54 3.84 21.07 -2.24
C THR A 54 5.12 20.52 -2.89
N ALA A 55 5.48 19.25 -2.62
CA ALA A 55 6.64 18.63 -3.25
C ALA A 55 6.51 18.53 -4.78
N THR A 56 5.30 18.31 -5.29
CA THR A 56 5.02 18.28 -6.74
C THR A 56 5.15 19.67 -7.36
N GLU A 57 4.65 20.72 -6.68
CA GLU A 57 4.80 22.12 -7.09
C GLU A 57 6.27 22.57 -7.10
N GLU A 58 7.12 21.98 -6.25
CA GLU A 58 8.58 22.16 -6.26
C GLU A 58 9.28 21.35 -7.38
N GLY A 59 8.53 20.65 -8.23
CA GLY A 59 9.05 19.90 -9.37
C GLY A 59 9.56 18.49 -9.05
N LYS A 60 9.23 17.94 -7.86
CA LYS A 60 9.60 16.57 -7.49
C LYS A 60 8.53 15.58 -7.95
N THR A 61 8.95 14.40 -8.37
CA THR A 61 8.05 13.24 -8.49
C THR A 61 7.71 12.74 -7.09
N VAL A 62 6.44 12.44 -6.82
CA VAL A 62 5.94 12.07 -5.49
C VAL A 62 5.22 10.73 -5.52
N VAL A 63 5.49 9.87 -4.53
CA VAL A 63 4.73 8.65 -4.24
C VAL A 63 4.29 8.64 -2.77
N LEU A 64 2.99 8.55 -2.54
CA LEU A 64 2.42 8.36 -1.21
C LEU A 64 1.87 6.94 -1.11
N GLU A 65 2.48 6.12 -0.28
CA GLU A 65 2.09 4.72 -0.05
C GLU A 65 1.14 4.65 1.16
N PHE A 66 -0.14 4.41 0.91
CA PHE A 66 -1.14 4.25 1.97
C PHE A 66 -1.29 2.78 2.34
N ILE A 67 -0.96 2.44 3.58
CA ILE A 67 -1.13 1.09 4.10
C ILE A 67 -2.57 0.92 4.57
N THR A 68 -3.30 0.04 3.90
CA THR A 68 -4.69 -0.30 4.23
C THR A 68 -4.76 -1.65 4.93
N LYS A 69 -5.82 -1.88 5.71
CA LYS A 69 -6.12 -3.22 6.20
C LYS A 69 -6.49 -4.16 5.04
N ASP A 70 -6.18 -5.43 5.20
CA ASP A 70 -6.69 -6.46 4.31
C ASP A 70 -8.21 -6.61 4.54
N GLU A 71 -9.01 -6.52 3.48
CA GLU A 71 -10.46 -6.62 3.53
C GLU A 71 -10.92 -7.93 2.88
N GLY A 72 -11.69 -8.72 3.65
CA GLY A 72 -12.27 -9.98 3.18
C GLY A 72 -13.75 -9.88 2.80
N GLU A 73 -14.37 -8.72 3.00
CA GLU A 73 -15.78 -8.50 2.69
C GLU A 73 -15.97 -8.04 1.25
N TYR A 74 -16.91 -8.68 0.55
CA TYR A 74 -17.25 -8.39 -0.84
C TYR A 74 -18.76 -8.54 -1.02
N SER A 75 -19.34 -7.88 -2.02
CA SER A 75 -20.77 -7.99 -2.31
C SER A 75 -21.15 -9.45 -2.58
N LYS A 76 -22.15 -9.95 -1.86
CA LYS A 76 -22.69 -11.32 -2.00
C LYS A 76 -24.01 -11.37 -2.78
N PHE A 77 -24.39 -10.25 -3.39
CA PHE A 77 -25.64 -10.06 -4.12
C PHE A 77 -25.35 -9.41 -5.47
#